data_AF-A0AAV5V6E0-F1
#
_entry.id   AF-A0AAV5V6E0-F1
#
_cell.length_a   1.000
_cell.length_b   1.000
_cell.length_c   1.000
_cell.angle_alpha   90.00
_cell.angle_beta   90.00
_cell.angle_gamma   90.00
#
_symmetry.space_group_name_H-M   'P 1'
#
loop_
_entity.id
_entity.type
_entity.pdbx_description
1 polymer ?
#
loop_
_entity_poly.entity_id
_entity_poly.type
_entity_poly.pdbx_seq_one_letter_code
_entity_poly.pdbx_strand_id
1 'polypeptide(L)'
;CMLRRPLPTVLSLFSIRSATTTRWYCSPSSSSAGDEIPTVRTTGTQYVLKGNMPCTKIGIYWGEGDPRNTLKNMDYDGTDFKGAKLRSIIYALEQAKKDGLRKIRVQTDFEVRGNFQKVLQGYKDRNFTSYDGKIMTNAKKMDKLLSLMEEMEVTLEYRTAWLDNHGGNEVQIALMEDSKRKYAHIEKDQYWSPDYVCDWTITPNSTTPVNGRKVPTVYVAGLLEMGRGTFKFGAFAYWWVPESIEHLEPRQKPLGATRRLSIIPVTRFRAQLVGIQEAIREAVTLGLPEIQVITDSLPFMHFYKIGWKKLDGTPVANEKIYNKIKALTESTTKVHFKGDKLEKGYTHEPEMNEIWTSLYEKAHDGLRYPMECRDTKEYGMSIDELLLGKDDVHSVEGTSTRRVRYFKETRGKASCPPGALWDRMDGVPLEGEEAESAVAFMEMDRRKTPTAMLHAVMEHADRMGFERIVIRTNSSLLVRSTLAFLEVYNRYDYLDQRWKKVKDAELWKRIYELKEKIEIIWDVIDKVDKVKDEAYFSKYRKRKKKERGRPKKKAKGLPPGTQ
;
A
#
# COMPACT_ATOMS: atom_id res chain seq x y z
N CYS A 1 80.78 23.89 -27.62
CA CYS A 1 79.84 23.91 -28.75
C CYS A 1 78.53 24.56 -28.32
N MET A 2 78.17 25.62 -29.03
CA MET A 2 76.88 26.33 -29.20
C MET A 2 75.60 25.72 -28.56
N LEU A 3 74.54 26.44 -28.16
CA LEU A 3 74.21 27.84 -27.82
C LEU A 3 72.73 27.79 -27.32
N ARG A 4 72.38 28.60 -26.30
CA ARG A 4 71.09 29.32 -26.10
C ARG A 4 69.74 28.59 -25.84
N ARG A 5 69.16 28.93 -24.67
CA ARG A 5 67.73 29.13 -24.31
C ARG A 5 66.95 29.94 -25.38
N PRO A 6 65.59 29.98 -25.49
CA PRO A 6 64.63 30.26 -24.39
C PRO A 6 63.16 29.74 -24.54
N LEU A 7 62.32 30.04 -23.54
CA LEU A 7 60.84 30.09 -23.61
C LEU A 7 60.36 31.14 -24.63
N PRO A 8 59.14 31.01 -25.16
CA PRO A 8 58.16 32.08 -24.89
C PRO A 8 56.70 31.63 -24.73
N THR A 9 55.99 32.40 -23.91
CA THR A 9 54.54 32.61 -23.87
C THR A 9 54.07 33.36 -25.13
N VAL A 10 52.81 33.18 -25.59
CA VAL A 10 51.85 34.24 -26.01
C VAL A 10 50.63 33.67 -26.81
N LEU A 11 49.45 33.90 -26.22
CA LEU A 11 48.12 34.33 -26.73
C LEU A 11 47.35 33.64 -27.91
N SER A 12 46.15 33.20 -27.51
CA SER A 12 44.80 33.50 -28.04
C SER A 12 44.30 32.95 -29.39
N LEU A 13 43.17 32.23 -29.38
CA LEU A 13 41.81 32.69 -29.74
C LEU A 13 40.84 31.49 -29.91
N PHE A 14 39.64 31.64 -29.31
CA PHE A 14 38.33 31.05 -29.62
C PHE A 14 38.21 29.68 -30.36
N SER A 15 37.43 28.76 -29.76
CA SER A 15 36.03 28.54 -30.18
C SER A 15 35.37 27.44 -29.34
N ILE A 16 34.28 27.78 -28.67
CA ILE A 16 33.30 26.81 -28.17
C ILE A 16 32.66 26.14 -29.39
N ARG A 17 32.75 24.81 -29.49
CA ARG A 17 31.77 23.99 -30.23
C ARG A 17 31.52 22.69 -29.48
N SER A 18 30.24 22.43 -29.26
CA SER A 18 29.68 21.22 -28.65
C SER A 18 30.18 19.95 -29.36
N ALA A 19 30.75 19.01 -28.61
CA ALA A 19 30.88 17.64 -29.05
C ALA A 19 29.76 16.82 -28.42
N THR A 20 28.73 16.55 -29.22
CA THR A 20 27.72 15.52 -29.01
C THR A 20 28.37 14.20 -28.61
N THR A 21 28.09 13.75 -27.38
CA THR A 21 28.45 12.42 -26.90
C THR A 21 27.68 11.39 -27.71
N THR A 22 28.33 10.83 -28.72
CA THR A 22 27.78 9.78 -29.56
C THR A 22 27.71 8.51 -28.72
N ARG A 23 26.48 8.07 -28.48
CA ARG A 23 26.13 6.83 -27.79
C ARG A 23 26.72 5.68 -28.59
N TRP A 24 27.63 4.91 -27.99
CA TRP A 24 28.10 3.65 -28.56
C TRP A 24 26.92 2.68 -28.63
N TYR A 25 26.29 2.60 -29.80
CA TYR A 25 25.49 1.47 -30.19
C TYR A 25 26.45 0.33 -30.49
N CYS A 26 26.42 -0.75 -29.71
CA CYS A 26 26.96 -2.02 -30.16
C CYS A 26 26.13 -2.46 -31.37
N SER A 27 26.66 -2.25 -32.57
CA SER A 27 26.20 -2.94 -33.76
C SER A 27 26.46 -4.45 -33.58
N PRO A 28 25.53 -5.33 -33.99
CA PRO A 28 25.75 -6.77 -33.91
C PRO A 28 26.84 -7.14 -34.91
N SER A 29 27.93 -7.74 -34.41
CA SER A 29 28.86 -8.47 -35.25
C SER A 29 28.09 -9.57 -35.97
N SER A 30 27.97 -9.45 -37.27
CA SER A 30 27.43 -10.46 -38.18
C SER A 30 28.34 -11.69 -38.17
N SER A 31 28.05 -12.64 -37.30
CA SER A 31 28.41 -14.04 -37.49
C SER A 31 27.20 -14.74 -38.10
N SER A 32 27.44 -15.53 -39.15
CA SER A 32 26.44 -16.34 -39.85
C SER A 32 25.73 -17.30 -38.89
N ALA A 33 24.58 -16.90 -38.36
CA ALA A 33 23.75 -17.73 -37.52
C ALA A 33 22.86 -18.62 -38.42
N GLY A 34 23.13 -19.92 -38.41
CA GLY A 34 22.12 -20.90 -38.79
C GLY A 34 20.86 -20.69 -37.94
N ASP A 35 19.73 -21.19 -38.43
CA ASP A 35 18.36 -21.05 -37.91
C ASP A 35 18.19 -21.72 -36.52
N GLU A 36 18.97 -21.27 -35.52
CA GLU A 36 19.07 -21.89 -34.20
C GLU A 36 17.89 -21.45 -33.35
N ILE A 37 16.98 -22.39 -33.11
CA ILE A 37 15.76 -22.14 -32.31
C ILE A 37 16.18 -21.73 -30.89
N PRO A 38 15.82 -20.53 -30.42
CA PRO A 38 16.16 -20.06 -29.08
C PRO A 38 15.67 -21.06 -28.02
N THR A 39 16.56 -21.48 -27.13
CA THR A 39 16.26 -22.46 -26.09
C THR A 39 16.24 -21.80 -24.71
N VAL A 40 15.18 -22.06 -23.94
CA VAL A 40 15.00 -21.56 -22.57
C VAL A 40 14.76 -22.71 -21.61
N ARG A 41 15.32 -22.63 -20.39
CA ARG A 41 15.10 -23.59 -19.31
C ARG A 41 14.17 -22.99 -18.25
N THR A 42 13.18 -23.76 -17.81
CA THR A 42 12.17 -23.31 -16.85
C THR A 42 12.01 -24.29 -15.70
N THR A 43 11.70 -23.78 -14.51
CA THR A 43 11.36 -24.61 -13.35
C THR A 43 10.34 -23.92 -12.46
N GLY A 44 9.53 -24.72 -11.76
CA GLY A 44 8.66 -24.27 -10.68
C GLY A 44 8.88 -25.10 -9.43
N THR A 45 9.16 -24.45 -8.30
CA THR A 45 9.26 -25.11 -6.99
C THR A 45 8.22 -24.58 -6.03
N GLN A 46 7.75 -25.47 -5.14
CA GLN A 46 6.94 -25.11 -3.99
C GLN A 46 7.79 -25.28 -2.75
N TYR A 47 7.70 -24.33 -1.83
CA TYR A 47 8.39 -24.38 -0.56
C TYR A 47 7.49 -23.77 0.50
N VAL A 48 7.69 -24.16 1.76
CA VAL A 48 6.91 -23.63 2.88
C VAL A 48 7.74 -22.57 3.57
N LEU A 49 7.24 -21.34 3.63
CA LEU A 49 7.85 -20.29 4.45
C LEU A 49 7.63 -20.59 5.94
N LYS A 50 8.51 -20.06 6.80
CA LYS A 50 8.33 -20.12 8.27
C LYS A 50 6.93 -19.59 8.64
N GLY A 51 6.04 -20.49 9.09
CA GLY A 51 4.62 -20.20 9.38
C GLY A 51 3.60 -21.00 8.56
N ASN A 52 3.97 -22.12 7.94
CA ASN A 52 3.09 -23.00 7.15
C ASN A 52 2.40 -22.33 5.95
N MET A 53 2.90 -21.18 5.49
CA MET A 53 2.41 -20.55 4.27
C MET A 53 3.11 -21.19 3.06
N PRO A 54 2.38 -21.89 2.18
CA PRO A 54 2.97 -22.45 0.98
C PRO A 54 3.30 -21.28 0.05
N CYS A 55 4.51 -21.27 -0.50
CA CYS A 55 4.96 -20.29 -1.47
C CYS A 55 5.45 -21.02 -2.71
N THR A 56 5.37 -20.35 -3.85
CA THR A 56 5.89 -20.88 -5.10
C THR A 56 6.99 -19.98 -5.63
N LYS A 57 8.00 -20.59 -6.24
CA LYS A 57 9.12 -19.93 -6.88
C LYS A 57 9.20 -20.42 -8.31
N ILE A 58 9.34 -19.51 -9.25
CA ILE A 58 9.56 -19.84 -10.66
C ILE A 58 10.94 -19.35 -11.09
N GLY A 59 11.61 -20.14 -11.93
CA GLY A 59 12.87 -19.80 -12.57
C GLY A 59 12.75 -19.92 -14.08
N ILE A 60 13.26 -18.91 -14.80
CA ILE A 60 13.41 -18.89 -16.26
C ILE A 60 14.85 -18.52 -16.57
N TYR A 61 15.57 -19.40 -17.26
CA TYR A 61 16.99 -19.27 -17.60
C TYR A 61 17.17 -19.41 -19.12
N TRP A 62 17.59 -18.31 -19.76
CA TRP A 62 17.80 -18.20 -21.20
C TRP A 62 19.23 -18.49 -21.64
N GLY A 63 20.17 -18.47 -20.70
CA GLY A 63 21.59 -18.59 -20.96
C GLY A 63 22.38 -17.75 -19.98
N GLU A 64 23.70 -17.93 -19.95
CA GLU A 64 24.55 -17.15 -19.08
C GLU A 64 24.52 -15.66 -19.46
N GLY A 65 24.37 -14.77 -18.48
CA GLY A 65 24.35 -13.32 -18.68
C GLY A 65 23.08 -12.76 -19.29
N ASP A 66 22.12 -13.59 -19.71
CA ASP A 66 20.94 -13.11 -20.45
C ASP A 66 20.08 -12.17 -19.57
N PRO A 67 19.66 -10.99 -20.08
CA PRO A 67 18.87 -10.03 -19.32
C PRO A 67 17.46 -10.52 -18.95
N ARG A 68 16.97 -11.58 -19.60
CA ARG A 68 15.64 -12.16 -19.38
C ARG A 68 15.64 -13.21 -18.27
N ASN A 69 16.82 -13.63 -17.81
CA ASN A 69 16.98 -14.53 -16.68
C ASN A 69 16.20 -14.01 -15.47
N THR A 70 15.24 -14.81 -15.00
CA THR A 70 14.27 -14.37 -13.98
C THR A 70 14.12 -15.45 -12.92
N LEU A 71 14.27 -15.04 -11.66
CA LEU A 71 13.97 -15.86 -10.49
C LEU A 71 12.97 -15.11 -9.62
N LYS A 72 11.72 -15.59 -9.54
CA LYS A 72 10.61 -14.85 -8.94
C LYS A 72 9.88 -15.66 -7.89
N ASN A 73 9.75 -15.10 -6.69
CA ASN A 73 8.82 -15.59 -5.67
C ASN A 73 7.42 -15.10 -6.01
N MET A 74 6.44 -16.00 -5.91
CA MET A 74 5.06 -15.73 -6.26
C MET A 74 4.18 -15.92 -5.02
N ASP A 75 3.21 -15.02 -4.85
CA ASP A 75 2.20 -15.13 -3.79
C ASP A 75 1.42 -16.45 -3.94
N TYR A 76 0.98 -17.01 -2.81
CA TYR A 76 0.18 -18.22 -2.77
C TYR A 76 -1.14 -18.03 -3.54
N ASP A 77 -1.27 -18.65 -4.71
CA ASP A 77 -2.48 -18.59 -5.54
C ASP A 77 -3.35 -19.85 -5.41
N GLY A 78 -3.11 -20.66 -4.37
CA GLY A 78 -3.79 -21.94 -4.16
C GLY A 78 -3.44 -23.01 -5.21
N THR A 79 -2.47 -22.77 -6.10
CA THR A 79 -2.03 -23.82 -7.04
C THR A 79 -1.06 -24.80 -6.43
N ASP A 80 -1.17 -26.03 -6.93
CA ASP A 80 -0.27 -27.12 -6.62
C ASP A 80 1.12 -26.89 -7.25
N PHE A 81 2.08 -27.73 -6.86
CA PHE A 81 3.42 -27.76 -7.44
C PHE A 81 3.43 -27.79 -8.98
N LYS A 82 2.44 -28.41 -9.62
CA LYS A 82 2.28 -28.44 -11.09
C LYS A 82 1.92 -27.07 -11.66
N GLY A 83 1.08 -26.29 -10.97
CA GLY A 83 0.73 -24.93 -11.35
C GLY A 83 1.91 -23.98 -11.38
N ALA A 84 2.88 -24.14 -10.47
CA ALA A 84 4.12 -23.36 -10.47
C ALA A 84 4.96 -23.60 -11.74
N LYS A 85 5.08 -24.87 -12.16
CA LYS A 85 5.81 -25.26 -13.37
C LYS A 85 5.11 -24.81 -14.65
N LEU A 86 3.79 -24.94 -14.74
CA LEU A 86 3.03 -24.39 -15.88
C LEU A 86 3.23 -22.87 -15.99
N ARG A 87 3.33 -22.18 -14.86
CA ARG A 87 3.51 -20.73 -14.82
C ARG A 87 4.91 -20.30 -15.26
N SER A 88 5.95 -21.07 -14.97
CA SER A 88 7.30 -20.77 -15.45
C SER A 88 7.38 -20.87 -16.99
N ILE A 89 6.70 -21.86 -17.59
CA ILE A 89 6.57 -21.99 -19.04
C ILE A 89 5.83 -20.80 -19.64
N ILE A 90 4.65 -20.46 -19.11
CA ILE A 90 3.87 -19.30 -19.57
C ILE A 90 4.69 -18.02 -19.53
N TYR A 91 5.42 -17.79 -18.45
CA TYR A 91 6.24 -16.60 -18.30
C TYR A 91 7.39 -16.54 -19.33
N ALA A 92 8.03 -17.67 -19.61
CA ALA A 92 9.05 -17.74 -20.65
C ALA A 92 8.47 -17.45 -22.05
N LEU A 93 7.28 -17.95 -22.37
CA LEU A 93 6.59 -17.66 -23.63
C LEU A 93 6.17 -16.18 -23.74
N GLU A 94 5.72 -15.57 -22.64
CA GLU A 94 5.40 -14.14 -22.62
C GLU A 94 6.64 -13.26 -22.85
N GLN A 95 7.79 -13.63 -22.27
CA GLN A 95 9.08 -12.99 -22.57
C GLN A 95 9.44 -13.15 -24.06
N ALA A 96 9.34 -14.36 -24.59
CA ALA A 96 9.63 -14.66 -26.00
C ALA A 96 8.76 -13.83 -26.96
N LYS A 97 7.45 -13.77 -26.69
CA LYS A 97 6.48 -13.00 -27.48
C LYS A 97 6.82 -11.50 -27.45
N LYS A 98 7.19 -10.98 -26.29
CA LYS A 98 7.57 -9.56 -26.12
C LYS A 98 8.83 -9.21 -26.94
N ASP A 99 9.75 -10.16 -27.07
CA ASP A 99 10.97 -10.00 -27.87
C ASP A 99 10.74 -10.25 -29.37
N GLY A 100 9.51 -10.57 -29.78
CA GLY A 100 9.16 -10.84 -31.18
C GLY A 100 9.62 -12.20 -31.70
N LEU A 101 9.98 -13.15 -30.82
CA LEU A 101 10.35 -14.50 -31.22
C LEU A 101 9.12 -15.24 -31.77
N ARG A 102 9.30 -15.94 -32.90
CA ARG A 102 8.25 -16.77 -33.53
C ARG A 102 8.39 -18.25 -33.21
N LYS A 103 9.60 -18.71 -32.93
CA LYS A 103 9.93 -20.10 -32.58
C LYS A 103 10.71 -20.14 -31.27
N ILE A 104 10.42 -21.12 -30.42
CA ILE A 104 11.12 -21.30 -29.14
C ILE A 104 11.12 -22.77 -28.71
N ARG A 105 12.24 -23.20 -28.11
CA ARG A 105 12.35 -24.48 -27.41
C ARG A 105 12.37 -24.24 -25.91
N VAL A 106 11.44 -24.84 -25.18
CA VAL A 106 11.30 -24.71 -23.73
C VAL A 106 11.64 -26.05 -23.09
N GLN A 107 12.79 -26.10 -22.41
CA GLN A 107 13.19 -27.20 -21.55
C GLN A 107 12.58 -26.98 -20.16
N THR A 108 11.81 -27.94 -19.66
CA THR A 108 11.05 -27.79 -18.42
C THR A 108 11.06 -29.05 -17.58
N ASP A 109 11.00 -28.87 -16.26
CA ASP A 109 10.79 -29.94 -15.29
C ASP A 109 9.31 -30.33 -15.12
N PHE A 110 8.42 -29.72 -15.91
CA PHE A 110 7.05 -30.17 -16.07
C PHE A 110 7.02 -31.40 -16.98
N GLU A 111 6.36 -32.46 -16.56
CA GLU A 111 6.29 -33.68 -17.35
C GLU A 111 5.45 -33.46 -18.61
N VAL A 112 6.14 -33.30 -19.74
CA VAL A 112 5.53 -33.13 -21.07
C VAL A 112 5.58 -34.48 -21.76
N ARG A 113 4.41 -35.07 -22.06
CA ARG A 113 4.31 -36.34 -22.78
C ARG A 113 3.74 -36.13 -24.18
N GLY A 114 4.45 -36.63 -25.18
CA GLY A 114 4.01 -36.62 -26.58
C GLY A 114 3.68 -35.22 -27.10
N ASN A 115 2.67 -35.12 -27.98
CA ASN A 115 2.19 -33.83 -28.48
C ASN A 115 1.29 -33.15 -27.42
N PHE A 116 1.93 -32.43 -26.50
CA PHE A 116 1.24 -31.78 -25.38
C PHE A 116 0.22 -30.73 -25.82
N GLN A 117 0.40 -30.08 -26.97
CA GLN A 117 -0.58 -29.15 -27.53
C GLN A 117 -1.91 -29.87 -27.85
N LYS A 118 -1.86 -31.06 -28.46
CA LYS A 118 -3.06 -31.89 -28.68
C LYS A 118 -3.72 -32.30 -27.36
N VAL A 119 -2.94 -32.57 -26.33
CA VAL A 119 -3.46 -32.89 -24.98
C VAL A 119 -4.21 -31.68 -24.39
N LEU A 120 -3.63 -30.49 -24.48
CA LEU A 120 -4.28 -29.25 -24.03
C LEU A 120 -5.56 -28.95 -24.82
N GLN A 121 -5.56 -29.18 -26.13
CA GLN A 121 -6.75 -29.04 -26.97
C GLN A 121 -7.86 -29.99 -26.51
N GLY A 122 -7.54 -31.27 -26.26
CA GLY A 122 -8.51 -32.23 -25.74
C GLY A 122 -9.02 -31.91 -24.32
N TYR A 123 -8.31 -31.10 -23.54
CA TYR A 123 -8.85 -30.53 -22.30
C TYR A 123 -9.77 -29.34 -22.57
N LYS A 124 -9.40 -28.45 -23.49
CA LYS A 124 -10.22 -27.29 -23.90
C LYS A 124 -11.56 -27.72 -24.49
N ASP A 125 -11.59 -28.76 -25.33
CA ASP A 125 -12.81 -29.31 -25.93
C ASP A 125 -13.81 -29.82 -24.88
N ARG A 126 -13.33 -30.14 -23.67
CA ARG A 126 -14.15 -30.55 -22.51
C ARG A 126 -14.29 -29.45 -21.46
N ASN A 127 -14.06 -28.20 -21.83
CA ASN A 127 -14.05 -27.04 -20.93
C ASN A 127 -13.17 -27.25 -19.68
N PHE A 128 -12.05 -27.96 -19.84
CA PHE A 128 -11.13 -28.35 -18.77
C PHE A 128 -11.81 -29.10 -17.62
N THR A 129 -12.80 -29.92 -17.94
CA THR A 129 -13.48 -30.81 -16.99
C THR A 129 -12.81 -32.19 -17.00
N SER A 130 -12.50 -32.72 -15.83
CA SER A 130 -11.99 -34.08 -15.65
C SER A 130 -13.06 -35.12 -16.02
N TYR A 131 -12.66 -36.38 -16.17
CA TYR A 131 -13.59 -37.49 -16.40
C TYR A 131 -14.62 -37.65 -15.27
N ASP A 132 -14.27 -37.23 -14.05
CA ASP A 132 -15.15 -37.24 -12.88
C ASP A 132 -16.09 -36.02 -12.80
N GLY A 133 -16.15 -35.20 -13.85
CA GLY A 133 -17.01 -34.00 -13.91
C GLY A 133 -16.49 -32.79 -13.11
N LYS A 134 -15.25 -32.84 -12.59
CA LYS A 134 -14.66 -31.73 -11.82
C LYS A 134 -13.81 -30.84 -12.71
N ILE A 135 -13.91 -29.52 -12.53
CA ILE A 135 -13.02 -28.57 -13.23
C ILE A 135 -11.58 -28.79 -12.75
N MET A 136 -10.64 -28.88 -13.69
CA MET A 136 -9.22 -29.07 -13.39
C MET A 136 -8.64 -27.86 -12.65
N THR A 137 -7.85 -28.10 -11.59
CA THR A 137 -7.28 -27.07 -10.71
C THR A 137 -6.51 -25.97 -11.47
N ASN A 138 -5.80 -26.34 -12.54
CA ASN A 138 -4.97 -25.43 -13.33
C ASN A 138 -5.58 -25.07 -14.69
N ALA A 139 -6.89 -25.24 -14.89
CA ALA A 139 -7.59 -24.99 -16.16
C ALA A 139 -7.22 -23.66 -16.83
N LYS A 140 -7.29 -22.55 -16.08
CA LYS A 140 -6.95 -21.20 -16.59
C LYS A 140 -5.50 -21.08 -17.08
N LYS A 141 -4.55 -21.77 -16.42
CA LYS A 141 -3.13 -21.75 -16.81
C LYS A 141 -2.92 -22.58 -18.06
N MET A 142 -3.57 -23.75 -18.16
CA MET A 142 -3.53 -24.61 -19.34
C MET A 142 -4.12 -23.93 -20.58
N ASP A 143 -5.26 -23.24 -20.42
CA ASP A 143 -5.88 -22.45 -21.49
C ASP A 143 -4.97 -21.32 -21.96
N LYS A 144 -4.36 -20.59 -21.02
CA LYS A 144 -3.40 -19.54 -21.35
C LYS A 144 -2.16 -20.09 -22.07
N LEU A 145 -1.63 -21.22 -21.62
CA LEU A 145 -0.50 -21.89 -22.28
C LEU A 145 -0.86 -22.29 -23.71
N LEU A 146 -2.04 -22.88 -23.93
CA LEU A 146 -2.51 -23.25 -25.27
C LEU A 146 -2.62 -22.02 -26.18
N SER A 147 -3.19 -20.91 -25.70
CA SER A 147 -3.26 -19.67 -26.50
C SER A 147 -1.88 -19.16 -26.93
N LEU A 148 -0.86 -19.27 -26.07
CA LEU A 148 0.51 -18.87 -26.40
C LEU A 148 1.18 -19.85 -27.38
N MET A 149 0.86 -21.14 -27.30
CA MET A 149 1.35 -22.17 -28.23
C MET A 149 0.65 -22.11 -29.60
N GLU A 150 -0.55 -21.52 -29.69
CA GLU A 150 -1.22 -21.23 -30.97
C GLU A 150 -0.61 -20.00 -31.68
N GLU A 151 -0.12 -19.03 -30.90
CA GLU A 151 0.49 -17.80 -31.41
C GLU A 151 1.97 -17.95 -31.80
N MET A 152 2.66 -18.99 -31.30
CA MET A 152 4.09 -19.21 -31.47
C MET A 152 4.43 -20.68 -31.72
N GLU A 153 5.48 -20.96 -32.48
CA GLU A 153 5.98 -22.33 -32.67
C GLU A 153 6.79 -22.77 -31.44
N VAL A 154 6.12 -23.45 -30.50
CA VAL A 154 6.70 -23.87 -29.23
C VAL A 154 7.04 -25.36 -29.24
N THR A 155 8.31 -25.68 -29.03
CA THR A 155 8.76 -27.05 -28.74
C THR A 155 8.96 -27.22 -27.23
N LEU A 156 8.18 -28.08 -26.60
CA LEU A 156 8.32 -28.40 -25.17
C LEU A 156 9.14 -29.68 -24.99
N GLU A 157 10.19 -29.62 -24.18
CA GLU A 157 11.08 -30.73 -23.89
C GLU A 157 11.13 -30.97 -22.37
N TYR A 158 10.85 -32.21 -21.95
CA TYR A 158 10.98 -32.58 -20.55
C TYR A 158 12.45 -32.77 -20.18
N ARG A 159 12.89 -32.13 -19.10
CA ARG A 159 14.22 -32.26 -18.52
C ARG A 159 14.11 -32.35 -17.01
N THR A 160 14.80 -33.31 -16.41
CA THR A 160 14.82 -33.45 -14.95
C THR A 160 15.44 -32.22 -14.29
N ALA A 161 14.75 -31.69 -13.27
CA ALA A 161 15.23 -30.52 -12.52
C ALA A 161 16.46 -30.80 -11.65
N TRP A 162 16.65 -32.06 -11.24
CA TRP A 162 17.69 -32.50 -10.33
C TRP A 162 18.67 -33.39 -11.10
N LEU A 163 19.96 -33.06 -11.02
CA LEU A 163 21.04 -33.91 -11.53
C LEU A 163 21.59 -34.71 -10.35
N ASP A 164 21.87 -36.00 -10.55
CA ASP A 164 22.26 -36.93 -9.48
C ASP A 164 23.52 -36.49 -8.70
N ASN A 165 24.35 -35.62 -9.29
CA ASN A 165 25.60 -35.12 -8.71
C ASN A 165 25.52 -33.70 -8.12
N HIS A 166 24.36 -33.04 -8.16
CA HIS A 166 24.18 -31.69 -7.62
C HIS A 166 22.97 -31.65 -6.66
N GLY A 167 23.20 -31.28 -5.40
CA GLY A 167 22.19 -31.21 -4.34
C GLY A 167 21.16 -30.08 -4.48
N GLY A 168 20.70 -29.75 -5.70
CA GLY A 168 19.76 -28.68 -5.97
C GLY A 168 19.21 -28.67 -7.39
N ASN A 169 18.19 -27.84 -7.61
CA ASN A 169 17.55 -27.65 -8.89
C ASN A 169 18.47 -26.91 -9.88
N GLU A 170 18.80 -27.52 -11.02
CA GLU A 170 19.79 -27.02 -12.00
C GLU A 170 19.49 -25.58 -12.45
N VAL A 171 18.24 -25.29 -12.81
CA VAL A 171 17.83 -23.96 -13.29
C VAL A 171 17.95 -22.92 -12.18
N GLN A 172 17.62 -23.29 -10.94
CA GLN A 172 17.79 -22.38 -9.81
C GLN A 172 19.26 -22.15 -9.46
N ILE A 173 20.09 -23.19 -9.53
CA ILE A 173 21.54 -23.07 -9.32
C ILE A 173 22.12 -22.14 -10.40
N ALA A 174 21.82 -22.39 -11.67
CA ALA A 174 22.29 -21.58 -12.79
C ALA A 174 21.84 -20.11 -12.65
N LEU A 175 20.58 -19.85 -12.25
CA LEU A 175 20.11 -18.48 -12.00
C LEU A 175 20.77 -17.83 -10.79
N MET A 176 21.04 -18.60 -9.73
CA MET A 176 21.78 -18.10 -8.57
C MET A 176 23.24 -17.83 -8.91
N GLU A 177 23.87 -18.66 -9.74
CA GLU A 177 25.23 -18.45 -10.24
C GLU A 177 25.32 -17.27 -11.20
N ASP A 178 24.37 -17.14 -12.13
CA ASP A 178 24.25 -15.99 -13.03
C ASP A 178 24.04 -14.70 -12.23
N SER A 179 23.19 -14.74 -11.21
CA SER A 179 23.05 -13.64 -10.26
C SER A 179 24.38 -13.39 -9.55
N LYS A 180 25.00 -14.41 -8.97
CA LYS A 180 26.30 -14.29 -8.29
C LYS A 180 27.40 -13.77 -9.22
N ARG A 181 27.36 -14.03 -10.54
CA ARG A 181 28.33 -13.55 -11.55
C ARG A 181 28.05 -12.11 -11.97
N LYS A 182 26.79 -11.76 -12.24
CA LYS A 182 26.34 -10.36 -12.39
C LYS A 182 26.74 -9.52 -11.19
N TYR A 183 26.79 -10.15 -10.02
CA TYR A 183 27.24 -9.57 -8.77
C TYR A 183 28.63 -10.10 -8.34
N ALA A 184 29.47 -10.71 -9.19
CA ALA A 184 30.77 -11.27 -8.77
C ALA A 184 31.87 -10.21 -8.73
N HIS A 185 31.69 -9.15 -9.51
CA HIS A 185 32.45 -7.90 -9.38
C HIS A 185 32.04 -7.11 -8.12
N ILE A 186 30.97 -7.56 -7.45
CA ILE A 186 30.59 -7.15 -6.11
C ILE A 186 31.14 -8.25 -5.20
N GLU A 187 32.38 -8.11 -4.74
CA GLU A 187 33.03 -9.10 -3.87
C GLU A 187 32.08 -9.56 -2.75
N LYS A 188 32.18 -10.82 -2.30
CA LYS A 188 31.30 -11.38 -1.26
C LYS A 188 31.46 -10.72 0.13
N ASP A 189 32.47 -9.85 0.30
CA ASP A 189 32.64 -8.96 1.46
C ASP A 189 32.12 -7.52 1.20
N GLN A 190 31.66 -7.25 -0.02
CA GLN A 190 30.99 -6.03 -0.43
C GLN A 190 29.47 -6.23 -0.43
N TYR A 191 28.87 -6.34 0.76
CA TYR A 191 27.61 -5.63 1.05
C TYR A 191 27.84 -4.10 1.09
N TRP A 192 28.78 -3.60 0.30
CA TRP A 192 29.13 -2.22 0.05
C TRP A 192 28.76 -1.96 -1.39
N SER A 193 27.81 -1.05 -1.60
CA SER A 193 27.64 -0.39 -2.90
C SER A 193 28.96 0.33 -3.20
N PRO A 194 29.72 -0.02 -4.26
CA PRO A 194 30.94 0.69 -4.63
C PRO A 194 30.63 2.12 -5.11
N ASP A 195 29.38 2.42 -5.45
CA ASP A 195 28.90 3.77 -5.75
C ASP A 195 28.02 4.32 -4.62
N TYR A 196 28.60 4.42 -3.42
CA TYR A 196 28.11 5.34 -2.40
C TYR A 196 28.67 6.74 -2.69
N VAL A 197 28.10 7.41 -3.69
CA VAL A 197 28.02 8.86 -3.68
C VAL A 197 26.65 9.19 -3.10
N CYS A 198 26.59 9.32 -1.78
CA CYS A 198 25.81 10.41 -1.20
C CYS A 198 26.50 11.67 -1.75
N ASP A 199 25.78 12.74 -2.10
CA ASP A 199 26.43 14.01 -2.52
C ASP A 199 27.38 14.58 -1.44
N TRP A 200 27.53 13.89 -0.30
CA TRP A 200 28.36 14.22 0.84
C TRP A 200 29.14 12.97 1.31
N THR A 201 30.44 12.91 1.01
CA THR A 201 31.41 12.06 1.71
C THR A 201 31.67 12.66 3.09
N ILE A 202 31.21 12.00 4.16
CA ILE A 202 31.62 12.30 5.53
C ILE A 202 32.68 11.27 5.92
N THR A 203 33.91 11.72 6.06
CA THR A 203 35.02 10.94 6.62
C THR A 203 34.68 10.46 8.04
N PRO A 204 35.18 9.29 8.47
CA PRO A 204 34.83 8.67 9.77
C PRO A 204 35.06 9.56 11.00
N ASN A 205 35.88 10.61 10.86
CA ASN A 205 36.23 11.54 11.93
C ASN A 205 35.55 12.93 11.85
N SER A 206 34.63 13.18 10.93
CA SER A 206 33.94 14.48 10.91
C SER A 206 32.63 14.43 11.71
N THR A 207 32.73 14.71 13.01
CA THR A 207 31.67 15.33 13.81
C THR A 207 31.31 16.74 13.32
N THR A 208 31.89 17.21 12.22
CA THR A 208 31.65 18.51 11.62
C THR A 208 30.80 18.39 10.35
N PRO A 209 29.50 18.73 10.43
CA PRO A 209 28.75 19.19 9.27
C PRO A 209 29.47 20.42 8.69
N VAL A 210 29.35 20.60 7.38
CA VAL A 210 29.85 21.78 6.66
C VAL A 210 29.58 23.05 7.48
N ASN A 211 30.66 23.76 7.84
CA ASN A 211 30.73 24.98 8.67
C ASN A 211 30.69 24.85 10.21
N GLY A 212 30.92 23.66 10.80
CA GLY A 212 31.16 23.55 12.25
C GLY A 212 29.90 23.71 13.13
N ARG A 213 28.70 23.64 12.55
CA ARG A 213 27.42 23.64 13.29
C ARG A 213 27.13 22.24 13.82
N LYS A 214 26.81 22.10 15.10
CA LYS A 214 26.30 20.84 15.68
C LYS A 214 24.88 20.58 15.14
N VAL A 215 24.68 19.51 14.38
CA VAL A 215 23.35 19.09 13.91
C VAL A 215 22.77 18.10 14.92
N PRO A 216 21.52 18.26 15.37
CA PRO A 216 20.84 17.27 16.22
C PRO A 216 20.87 15.87 15.61
N THR A 217 21.46 14.91 16.31
CA THR A 217 21.65 13.54 15.84
C THR A 217 20.79 12.57 16.64
N VAL A 218 20.08 11.68 15.95
CA VAL A 218 19.25 10.62 16.53
C VAL A 218 19.66 9.26 15.99
N TYR A 219 19.86 8.30 16.88
CA TYR A 219 20.04 6.90 16.54
C TYR A 219 18.71 6.16 16.60
N VAL A 220 18.46 5.27 15.65
CA VAL A 220 17.21 4.51 15.53
C VAL A 220 17.50 3.03 15.34
N ALA A 221 16.88 2.19 16.19
CA ALA A 221 16.97 0.74 16.11
C ALA A 221 15.57 0.10 16.08
N GLY A 222 15.45 -0.99 15.33
CA GLY A 222 14.30 -1.87 15.39
C GLY A 222 14.71 -3.27 15.81
N LEU A 223 13.93 -3.84 16.73
CA LEU A 223 14.11 -5.18 17.28
C LEU A 223 12.96 -6.10 16.85
N LEU A 224 13.30 -7.37 16.65
CA LEU A 224 12.34 -8.45 16.43
C LEU A 224 12.77 -9.63 17.28
N GLU A 225 11.90 -10.03 18.20
CA GLU A 225 12.10 -11.21 19.04
C GLU A 225 11.06 -12.28 18.73
N MET A 226 11.50 -13.54 18.81
CA MET A 226 10.63 -14.71 18.68
C MET A 226 10.16 -15.12 20.07
N GLY A 227 8.86 -15.03 20.33
CA GLY A 227 8.26 -15.50 21.58
C GLY A 227 8.16 -17.02 21.65
N ARG A 228 7.60 -17.53 22.76
CA ARG A 228 7.21 -18.96 22.85
C ARG A 228 6.18 -19.27 21.75
N GLY A 229 6.49 -20.22 20.88
CA GLY A 229 5.67 -20.60 19.72
C GLY A 229 6.02 -19.85 18.43
N THR A 230 5.02 -19.54 17.60
CA THR A 230 5.18 -18.83 16.32
C THR A 230 4.97 -17.31 16.42
N PHE A 231 4.72 -16.79 17.62
CA PHE A 231 4.44 -15.37 17.85
C PHE A 231 5.71 -14.53 17.76
N LYS A 232 5.63 -13.44 17.00
CA LYS A 232 6.72 -12.46 16.84
C LYS A 232 6.39 -11.20 17.59
N PHE A 233 7.34 -10.71 18.37
CA PHE A 233 7.28 -9.42 19.03
C PHE A 233 8.25 -8.47 18.36
N GLY A 234 7.82 -7.24 18.15
CA GLY A 234 8.67 -6.20 17.57
C GLY A 234 8.60 -4.98 18.46
N ALA A 235 9.71 -4.26 18.52
CA ALA A 235 9.81 -3.00 19.23
C ALA A 235 10.82 -2.13 18.50
N PHE A 236 10.76 -0.82 18.73
CA PHE A 236 11.72 0.12 18.22
C PHE A 236 12.09 1.10 19.32
N ALA A 237 13.28 1.65 19.21
CA ALA A 237 13.71 2.75 20.02
C ALA A 237 14.44 3.77 19.16
N TYR A 238 14.39 5.03 19.58
CA TYR A 238 15.23 6.08 19.04
C TYR A 238 15.75 6.96 20.17
N TRP A 239 17.01 7.36 20.04
CA TRP A 239 17.76 8.08 21.08
C TRP A 239 18.49 9.26 20.46
N TRP A 240 18.31 10.46 21.03
CA TRP A 240 19.01 11.67 20.63
C TRP A 240 20.35 11.84 21.36
N VAL A 241 21.41 12.07 20.60
CA VAL A 241 22.78 12.22 21.15
C VAL A 241 22.84 13.50 21.99
N PRO A 242 23.06 13.43 23.32
CA PRO A 242 22.97 14.58 24.21
C PRO A 242 23.83 15.77 23.77
N GLU A 243 25.07 15.52 23.35
CA GLU A 243 26.05 16.52 22.93
C GLU A 243 25.64 17.26 21.65
N SER A 244 24.79 16.61 20.84
CA SER A 244 24.26 17.16 19.58
C SER A 244 23.05 18.07 19.80
N ILE A 245 22.32 17.93 20.92
CA ILE A 245 21.09 18.68 21.23
C ILE A 245 21.26 19.69 22.37
N GLU A 246 22.44 19.76 22.98
CA GLU A 246 22.73 20.63 24.12
C GLU A 246 22.43 22.10 23.84
N HIS A 247 22.74 22.54 22.62
CA HIS A 247 22.57 23.91 22.12
C HIS A 247 21.12 24.29 21.79
N LEU A 248 20.18 23.35 21.87
CA LEU A 248 18.76 23.61 21.60
C LEU A 248 18.09 24.23 22.83
N GLU A 249 17.10 25.08 22.60
CA GLU A 249 16.24 25.62 23.65
C GLU A 249 15.52 24.49 24.41
N PRO A 250 15.24 24.62 25.72
CA PRO A 250 14.59 23.58 26.51
C PRO A 250 13.29 23.04 25.91
N ARG A 251 12.50 23.89 25.24
CA ARG A 251 11.25 23.52 24.56
C ARG A 251 11.46 22.72 23.26
N GLN A 252 12.67 22.72 22.74
CA GLN A 252 13.06 22.04 21.50
C GLN A 252 13.92 20.80 21.77
N LYS A 253 14.22 20.48 23.04
CA LYS A 253 15.03 19.30 23.40
C LYS A 253 14.20 18.03 23.25
N PRO A 254 14.55 17.15 22.30
CA PRO A 254 13.84 15.89 22.13
C PRO A 254 14.21 14.90 23.24
N LEU A 255 13.30 13.97 23.54
CA LEU A 255 13.45 13.02 24.65
C LEU A 255 13.86 11.62 24.15
N GLY A 256 13.54 11.29 22.91
CA GLY A 256 13.62 9.90 22.44
C GLY A 256 12.41 9.08 22.89
N ALA A 257 12.29 7.85 22.39
CA ALA A 257 11.27 6.93 22.87
C ALA A 257 11.67 5.47 22.67
N THR A 258 11.01 4.59 23.42
CA THR A 258 10.97 3.14 23.18
C THR A 258 9.52 2.67 23.19
N ARG A 259 9.13 1.85 22.21
CA ARG A 259 7.76 1.39 22.05
C ARG A 259 7.67 0.01 21.44
N ARG A 260 6.58 -0.69 21.77
CA ARG A 260 6.19 -1.94 21.12
C ARG A 260 5.56 -1.67 19.76
N LEU A 261 5.97 -2.44 18.75
CA LEU A 261 5.41 -2.35 17.40
C LEU A 261 3.98 -2.91 17.37
N SER A 262 3.03 -2.11 16.90
CA SER A 262 1.61 -2.49 16.76
C SER A 262 1.18 -2.87 15.33
N ILE A 263 2.14 -2.97 14.38
CA ILE A 263 1.87 -3.26 12.97
C ILE A 263 1.98 -4.77 12.66
N ILE A 264 0.98 -5.31 11.96
CA ILE A 264 0.93 -6.73 11.54
C ILE A 264 1.10 -6.87 10.00
N PRO A 265 1.88 -7.85 9.49
CA PRO A 265 2.84 -8.68 10.24
C PRO A 265 3.96 -7.89 10.92
N VAL A 266 4.39 -8.40 12.07
CA VAL A 266 5.52 -7.88 12.86
C VAL A 266 6.82 -8.30 12.18
N THR A 267 7.65 -7.32 11.79
CA THR A 267 8.96 -7.57 11.18
C THR A 267 9.97 -6.55 11.70
N ARG A 268 11.26 -6.92 11.76
CA ARG A 268 12.35 -6.01 12.14
C ARG A 268 12.36 -4.76 11.26
N PHE A 269 12.18 -4.95 9.95
CA PHE A 269 12.18 -3.84 9.00
C PHE A 269 11.05 -2.84 9.29
N ARG A 270 9.84 -3.31 9.63
CA ARG A 270 8.75 -2.40 10.03
C ARG A 270 9.01 -1.70 11.34
N ALA A 271 9.63 -2.36 12.31
CA ALA A 271 10.04 -1.71 13.56
C ALA A 271 11.03 -0.56 13.27
N GLN A 272 12.04 -0.81 12.43
CA GLN A 272 12.99 0.20 12.00
C GLN A 272 12.31 1.38 11.29
N LEU A 273 11.41 1.11 10.33
CA LEU A 273 10.69 2.17 9.61
C LEU A 273 9.82 3.03 10.53
N VAL A 274 9.10 2.41 11.47
CA VAL A 274 8.28 3.16 12.43
C VAL A 274 9.16 3.97 13.37
N GLY A 275 10.29 3.43 13.84
CA GLY A 275 11.26 4.20 14.64
C GLY A 275 11.78 5.42 13.91
N ILE A 276 12.12 5.29 12.61
CA ILE A 276 12.57 6.41 11.78
C ILE A 276 11.46 7.45 11.65
N GLN A 277 10.24 7.01 11.36
CA GLN A 277 9.08 7.89 11.24
C GLN A 277 8.82 8.68 12.52
N GLU A 278 8.87 8.03 13.69
CA GLU A 278 8.61 8.67 14.98
C GLU A 278 9.71 9.67 15.38
N ALA A 279 10.98 9.35 15.11
CA ALA A 279 12.09 10.26 15.36
C ALA A 279 11.96 11.55 14.53
N ILE A 280 11.62 11.44 13.24
CA ILE A 280 11.40 12.62 12.38
C ILE A 280 10.16 13.38 12.83
N ARG A 281 9.08 12.67 13.21
CA ARG A 281 7.85 13.30 13.70
C ARG A 281 8.09 14.13 14.96
N GLU A 282 8.90 13.63 15.90
CA GLU A 282 9.31 14.41 17.08
C GLU A 282 10.07 15.67 16.66
N ALA A 283 11.04 15.56 15.74
CA ALA A 283 11.80 16.70 15.25
C ALA A 283 10.93 17.78 14.58
N VAL A 284 9.95 17.37 13.75
CA VAL A 284 8.99 18.28 13.12
C VAL A 284 8.11 18.95 14.17
N THR A 285 7.65 18.20 15.17
CA THR A 285 6.81 18.73 16.26
C THR A 285 7.55 19.78 17.09
N LEU A 286 8.87 19.60 17.29
CA LEU A 286 9.74 20.52 18.01
C LEU A 286 10.26 21.68 17.13
N GLY A 287 9.88 21.72 15.86
CA GLY A 287 10.29 22.76 14.92
C GLY A 287 11.79 22.77 14.63
N LEU A 288 12.44 21.59 14.63
CA LEU A 288 13.87 21.49 14.30
C LEU A 288 14.07 21.72 12.79
N PRO A 289 14.97 22.62 12.38
CA PRO A 289 15.18 22.93 10.96
C PRO A 289 15.97 21.84 10.23
N GLU A 290 16.86 21.13 10.94
CA GLU A 290 17.76 20.14 10.36
C GLU A 290 18.12 19.07 11.40
N ILE A 291 18.14 17.79 11.00
CA ILE A 291 18.49 16.65 11.87
C ILE A 291 19.31 15.60 11.10
N GLN A 292 20.03 14.76 11.84
CA GLN A 292 20.69 13.57 11.33
C GLN A 292 20.10 12.31 11.96
N VAL A 293 19.61 11.39 11.13
CA VAL A 293 19.06 10.10 11.53
C VAL A 293 20.07 9.00 11.20
N ILE A 294 20.59 8.33 12.22
CA ILE A 294 21.48 7.18 12.12
C ILE A 294 20.67 5.90 12.37
N THR A 295 20.69 4.95 11.44
CA THR A 295 19.87 3.73 11.52
C THR A 295 20.65 2.46 11.21
N ASP A 296 20.29 1.36 11.88
CA ASP A 296 20.76 0.00 11.59
C ASP A 296 20.08 -0.64 10.37
N SER A 297 19.19 0.10 9.69
CA SER A 297 18.42 -0.38 8.55
C SER A 297 19.08 -0.06 7.20
N LEU A 298 20.06 -0.88 6.81
CA LEU A 298 20.63 -0.83 5.46
C LEU A 298 19.56 -0.99 4.34
N PRO A 299 18.52 -1.83 4.49
CA PRO A 299 17.45 -1.91 3.50
C PRO A 299 16.69 -0.59 3.32
N PHE A 300 16.45 0.16 4.39
CA PHE A 300 15.83 1.49 4.28
C PHE A 300 16.70 2.42 3.45
N MET A 301 18.01 2.48 3.73
CA MET A 301 18.94 3.32 2.98
C MET A 301 18.93 3.01 1.48
N HIS A 302 18.93 1.73 1.13
CA HIS A 302 18.85 1.28 -0.25
C HIS A 302 17.54 1.70 -0.92
N PHE A 303 16.40 1.40 -0.31
CA PHE A 303 15.09 1.68 -0.90
C PHE A 303 14.78 3.17 -0.96
N TYR A 304 15.26 3.96 0.01
CA TYR A 304 15.12 5.41 0.00
C TYR A 304 15.83 6.03 -1.21
N LYS A 305 17.06 5.58 -1.52
CA LYS A 305 17.84 6.06 -2.68
C LYS A 305 17.15 5.80 -4.02
N ILE A 306 16.51 4.65 -4.18
CA ILE A 306 15.82 4.28 -5.43
C ILE A 306 14.35 4.76 -5.48
N GLY A 307 13.96 5.68 -4.58
CA GLY A 307 12.61 6.24 -4.53
C GLY A 307 11.52 5.23 -4.19
N TRP A 308 11.88 4.18 -3.43
CA TRP A 308 11.00 3.10 -2.99
C TRP A 308 10.32 2.30 -4.11
N LYS A 309 10.95 2.27 -5.30
CA LYS A 309 10.51 1.50 -6.47
C LYS A 309 11.44 0.34 -6.74
N LYS A 310 10.87 -0.80 -7.16
CA LYS A 310 11.63 -1.94 -7.68
C LYS A 310 12.10 -1.66 -9.12
N LEU A 311 12.97 -2.53 -9.64
CA LEU A 311 13.46 -2.46 -11.02
C LEU A 311 12.33 -2.49 -12.07
N ASP A 312 11.21 -3.14 -11.78
CA ASP A 312 10.03 -3.20 -12.64
C ASP A 312 9.09 -1.98 -12.50
N GLY A 313 9.49 -0.97 -11.73
CA GLY A 313 8.69 0.23 -11.44
C GLY A 313 7.59 0.03 -10.39
N THR A 314 7.35 -1.19 -9.91
CA THR A 314 6.37 -1.45 -8.85
C THR A 314 6.89 -0.99 -7.49
N PRO A 315 6.00 -0.56 -6.57
CA PRO A 315 6.44 -0.11 -5.26
C PRO A 315 7.02 -1.25 -4.40
N VAL A 316 8.02 -0.90 -3.61
CA VAL A 316 8.60 -1.79 -2.59
C VAL A 316 7.61 -1.94 -1.43
N ALA A 317 7.64 -3.09 -0.75
CA ALA A 317 6.79 -3.32 0.42
C ALA A 317 6.94 -2.19 1.47
N ASN A 318 5.87 -1.95 2.24
CA ASN A 318 5.77 -0.88 3.23
C ASN A 318 5.83 0.55 2.65
N GLU A 319 5.53 0.72 1.35
CA GLU A 319 5.41 2.03 0.67
C GLU A 319 4.59 3.05 1.48
N LYS A 320 3.50 2.64 2.13
CA LYS A 320 2.69 3.54 2.96
C LYS A 320 3.48 4.18 4.11
N ILE A 321 4.34 3.42 4.78
CA ILE A 321 5.17 3.95 5.88
C ILE A 321 6.24 4.88 5.30
N TYR A 322 6.84 4.49 4.17
CA TYR A 322 7.78 5.33 3.44
C TYR A 322 7.16 6.66 3.01
N ASN A 323 5.95 6.67 2.44
CA ASN A 323 5.28 7.90 2.01
C ASN A 323 5.05 8.85 3.20
N LYS A 324 4.81 8.33 4.41
CA LYS A 324 4.73 9.14 5.63
C LYS A 324 6.09 9.73 6.01
N ILE A 325 7.14 8.91 5.99
CA ILE A 325 8.52 9.38 6.21
C ILE A 325 8.86 10.49 5.19
N LYS A 326 8.55 10.25 3.92
CA LYS A 326 8.78 11.21 2.83
C LYS A 326 8.02 12.52 3.05
N ALA A 327 6.73 12.44 3.38
CA ALA A 327 5.92 13.62 3.68
C ALA A 327 6.48 14.42 4.86
N LEU A 328 6.97 13.75 5.92
CA LEU A 328 7.63 14.40 7.06
C LEU A 328 8.96 15.06 6.69
N THR A 329 9.72 14.48 5.75
CA THR A 329 10.96 15.09 5.24
C THR A 329 10.70 16.28 4.31
N GLU A 330 9.53 16.34 3.66
CA GLU A 330 9.11 17.46 2.79
C GLU A 330 8.48 18.60 3.60
N SER A 331 7.70 18.23 4.63
CA SER A 331 7.62 18.85 5.95
C SER A 331 8.08 20.30 6.11
N THR A 332 9.30 20.43 6.61
CA THR A 332 9.99 21.68 6.97
C THR A 332 11.42 21.37 7.45
N THR A 333 11.61 20.19 8.06
CA THR A 333 12.89 19.73 8.60
C THR A 333 13.73 19.06 7.52
N LYS A 334 14.97 19.52 7.33
CA LYS A 334 15.97 18.86 6.49
C LYS A 334 16.53 17.64 7.20
N VAL A 335 16.33 16.45 6.65
CA VAL A 335 16.73 15.18 7.28
C VAL A 335 17.90 14.54 6.56
N HIS A 336 18.96 14.22 7.29
CA HIS A 336 20.12 13.49 6.79
C HIS A 336 20.09 12.05 7.27
N PHE A 337 20.03 11.08 6.35
CA PHE A 337 20.06 9.67 6.71
C PHE A 337 21.47 9.10 6.63
N LYS A 338 21.90 8.39 7.67
CA LYS A 338 23.14 7.61 7.71
C LYS A 338 22.81 6.17 8.11
N GLY A 339 23.24 5.21 7.29
CA GLY A 339 23.20 3.80 7.66
C GLY A 339 24.46 3.44 8.43
N ASP A 340 24.31 2.76 9.58
CA ASP A 340 25.45 2.24 10.32
C ASP A 340 25.53 0.71 10.18
N LYS A 341 26.73 0.22 9.88
CA LYS A 341 27.00 -1.21 9.76
C LYS A 341 27.48 -1.71 11.10
N LEU A 342 26.57 -2.33 11.83
CA LEU A 342 26.93 -3.11 13.00
C LEU A 342 27.69 -4.35 12.52
N GLU A 343 29.03 -4.33 12.61
CA GLU A 343 29.85 -5.48 12.26
C GLU A 343 29.42 -6.69 13.10
N LYS A 344 28.88 -7.71 12.43
CA LYS A 344 28.58 -8.99 13.06
C LYS A 344 29.78 -9.90 12.92
N GLY A 345 30.65 -9.93 13.92
CA GLY A 345 31.44 -11.11 14.23
C GLY A 345 30.52 -12.20 14.77
N TYR A 346 30.44 -13.34 14.11
CA TYR A 346 29.99 -14.57 14.75
C TYR A 346 30.96 -14.85 15.91
N THR A 347 30.40 -15.14 17.09
CA THR A 347 31.09 -15.60 18.32
C THR A 347 32.12 -14.63 18.91
N HIS A 348 31.79 -14.15 20.11
CA HIS A 348 32.43 -13.12 20.93
C HIS A 348 32.09 -11.67 20.53
N GLU A 349 31.60 -10.95 21.52
CA GLU A 349 30.94 -9.66 21.46
C GLU A 349 31.74 -8.64 20.64
N PRO A 350 31.21 -8.11 19.53
CA PRO A 350 31.81 -6.92 18.93
C PRO A 350 31.60 -5.77 19.92
N GLU A 351 32.63 -4.93 20.11
CA GLU A 351 32.51 -3.66 20.83
C GLU A 351 31.50 -2.76 20.10
N MET A 352 30.21 -2.98 20.36
CA MET A 352 29.16 -2.07 19.96
C MET A 352 29.42 -0.76 20.71
N ASN A 353 29.49 0.35 19.98
CA ASN A 353 29.48 1.69 20.56
C ASN A 353 28.40 1.76 21.65
N GLU A 354 28.73 2.32 22.82
CA GLU A 354 27.86 2.40 24.00
C GLU A 354 26.44 2.90 23.66
N ILE A 355 26.33 3.81 22.68
CA ILE A 355 25.05 4.34 22.18
C ILE A 355 24.19 3.23 21.55
N TRP A 356 24.78 2.35 20.73
CA TRP A 356 24.06 1.24 20.10
C TRP A 356 23.64 0.20 21.12
N THR A 357 24.52 -0.14 22.06
CA THR A 357 24.22 -1.08 23.16
C THR A 357 23.01 -0.58 23.96
N SER A 358 23.06 0.67 24.43
CA SER A 358 21.97 1.28 25.19
C SER A 358 20.67 1.41 24.39
N LEU A 359 20.78 1.70 23.08
CA LEU A 359 19.61 1.78 22.20
C LEU A 359 18.94 0.42 21.99
N TYR A 360 19.70 -0.66 21.85
CA TYR A 360 19.16 -2.01 21.75
C TYR A 360 18.56 -2.49 23.07
N GLU A 361 19.17 -2.17 24.21
CA GLU A 361 18.57 -2.41 25.53
C GLU A 361 17.22 -1.69 25.66
N LYS A 362 17.15 -0.41 25.28
CA LYS A 362 15.88 0.33 25.25
C LYS A 362 14.87 -0.30 24.30
N ALA A 363 15.28 -0.72 23.10
CA ALA A 363 14.38 -1.38 22.16
C ALA A 363 13.88 -2.73 22.72
N HIS A 364 14.72 -3.44 23.46
CA HIS A 364 14.36 -4.68 24.15
C HIS A 364 13.36 -4.43 25.29
N ASP A 365 13.57 -3.38 26.10
CA ASP A 365 12.57 -2.93 27.07
C ASP A 365 11.24 -2.60 26.40
N GLY A 366 11.29 -2.01 25.20
CA GLY A 366 10.16 -1.74 24.32
C GLY A 366 9.23 -2.94 24.10
N LEU A 367 9.75 -4.18 24.14
CA LEU A 367 8.93 -5.39 23.98
C LEU A 367 7.99 -5.64 25.16
N ARG A 368 8.35 -5.14 26.35
CA ARG A 368 7.56 -5.24 27.58
C ARG A 368 6.43 -4.22 27.64
N TYR A 369 6.52 -3.14 26.86
CA TYR A 369 5.47 -2.13 26.79
C TYR A 369 4.17 -2.72 26.19
N PRO A 370 3.00 -2.18 26.57
CA PRO A 370 1.77 -2.51 25.89
C PRO A 370 1.88 -2.18 24.39
N MET A 371 1.21 -2.95 23.54
CA MET A 371 1.05 -2.52 22.15
C MET A 371 0.21 -1.25 22.16
N GLU A 372 0.75 -0.15 21.67
CA GLU A 372 -0.03 1.02 21.28
C GLU A 372 -0.90 0.61 20.09
N CYS A 373 -1.99 -0.10 20.38
CA CYS A 373 -3.10 -0.25 19.46
C CYS A 373 -3.58 1.16 19.10
N ARG A 374 -4.20 1.29 17.92
CA ARG A 374 -4.89 2.52 17.55
C ARG A 374 -5.71 3.01 18.73
N ASP A 375 -5.57 4.28 19.08
CA ASP A 375 -6.44 4.91 20.05
C ASP A 375 -7.84 4.91 19.44
N THR A 376 -8.65 3.97 19.92
CA THR A 376 -10.04 3.78 19.56
C THR A 376 -10.92 3.94 20.78
N LYS A 377 -10.49 4.71 21.79
CA LYS A 377 -11.29 4.97 22.99
C LYS A 377 -12.66 5.54 22.61
N GLU A 378 -12.71 6.32 21.53
CA GLU A 378 -13.91 6.91 20.96
C GLU A 378 -14.93 5.84 20.51
N TYR A 379 -14.49 4.63 20.14
CA TYR A 379 -15.42 3.53 19.82
C TYR A 379 -16.20 3.03 21.04
N GLY A 380 -15.64 3.21 22.24
CA GLY A 380 -16.22 2.79 23.51
C GLY A 380 -17.12 3.86 24.16
N MET A 381 -17.13 5.10 23.66
CA MET A 381 -17.91 6.18 24.26
C MET A 381 -19.42 5.98 24.08
N SER A 382 -20.17 6.37 25.11
CA SER A 382 -21.63 6.43 25.05
C SER A 382 -22.09 7.57 24.13
N ILE A 383 -23.37 7.58 23.73
CA ILE A 383 -23.89 8.69 22.91
C ILE A 383 -23.91 9.98 23.73
N ASP A 384 -24.36 9.88 24.98
CA ASP A 384 -24.43 11.03 25.89
C ASP A 384 -23.06 11.67 26.11
N GLU A 385 -22.00 10.84 26.22
CA GLU A 385 -20.61 11.31 26.30
C GLU A 385 -20.14 12.00 25.01
N LEU A 386 -20.57 11.50 23.84
CA LEU A 386 -20.20 12.08 22.54
C LEU A 386 -20.91 13.41 22.26
N LEU A 387 -22.12 13.59 22.79
CA LEU A 387 -22.94 14.80 22.66
C LEU A 387 -22.67 15.84 23.76
N LEU A 388 -21.95 15.47 24.82
CA LEU A 388 -21.68 16.33 25.97
C LEU A 388 -21.01 17.64 25.53
N GLY A 389 -21.68 18.77 25.75
CA GLY A 389 -21.19 20.10 25.40
C GLY A 389 -21.17 20.43 23.90
N LYS A 390 -21.71 19.55 23.05
CA LYS A 390 -21.75 19.74 21.58
C LYS A 390 -23.16 19.98 21.02
N ASP A 391 -24.20 19.57 21.74
CA ASP A 391 -25.56 19.57 21.22
C ASP A 391 -26.55 20.14 22.25
N ASP A 392 -27.00 21.39 22.03
CA ASP A 392 -28.18 21.93 22.68
C ASP A 392 -29.25 22.20 21.62
N VAL A 393 -30.08 21.19 21.34
CA VAL A 393 -31.19 21.29 20.39
C VAL A 393 -32.18 22.39 20.82
N HIS A 394 -32.31 22.66 22.13
CA HIS A 394 -33.21 23.68 22.63
C HIS A 394 -32.72 25.10 22.30
N SER A 395 -31.40 25.30 22.13
CA SER A 395 -30.84 26.59 21.72
C SER A 395 -31.28 27.03 20.31
N VAL A 396 -31.67 26.08 19.46
CA VAL A 396 -32.08 26.33 18.06
C VAL A 396 -33.56 26.06 17.82
N GLU A 397 -34.32 25.69 18.85
CA GLU A 397 -35.77 25.47 18.75
C GLU A 397 -36.49 26.82 18.51
N GLY A 398 -37.43 26.86 17.56
CA GLY A 398 -38.10 28.10 17.16
C GLY A 398 -37.30 29.03 16.24
N THR A 399 -36.09 28.63 15.82
CA THR A 399 -35.27 29.41 14.86
C THR A 399 -35.51 28.99 13.40
N SER A 400 -35.01 29.78 12.45
CA SER A 400 -34.99 29.46 11.02
C SER A 400 -33.96 28.37 10.64
N THR A 401 -33.36 27.70 11.63
CA THR A 401 -32.40 26.61 11.41
C THR A 401 -33.09 25.43 10.73
N ARG A 402 -32.39 24.82 9.77
CA ARG A 402 -32.92 23.71 8.97
C ARG A 402 -32.73 22.42 9.75
N ARG A 403 -33.79 21.61 9.79
CA ARG A 403 -33.78 20.28 10.38
C ARG A 403 -33.99 19.23 9.32
N VAL A 404 -33.20 18.17 9.43
CA VAL A 404 -33.29 16.96 8.64
C VAL A 404 -33.77 15.83 9.52
N ARG A 405 -34.94 15.28 9.21
CA ARG A 405 -35.45 14.08 9.90
C ARG A 405 -35.00 12.84 9.14
N TYR A 406 -34.10 12.07 9.73
CA TYR A 406 -33.55 10.85 9.17
C TYR A 406 -33.90 9.65 10.07
N PHE A 407 -34.74 8.74 9.57
CA PHE A 407 -35.16 7.58 10.35
C PHE A 407 -34.71 6.27 9.70
N LYS A 408 -34.19 5.36 10.53
CA LYS A 408 -33.89 3.98 10.16
C LYS A 408 -35.18 3.18 10.03
N GLU A 409 -35.24 2.30 9.03
CA GLU A 409 -36.36 1.37 8.85
C GLU A 409 -36.51 0.44 10.06
N THR A 410 -37.64 0.54 10.76
CA THR A 410 -38.01 -0.32 11.88
C THR A 410 -39.00 -1.39 11.41
N ARG A 411 -38.71 -2.68 11.69
CA ARG A 411 -39.65 -3.77 11.44
C ARG A 411 -40.77 -3.75 12.51
N GLY A 412 -42.03 -3.62 12.11
CA GLY A 412 -43.20 -3.70 13.01
C GLY A 412 -44.39 -2.80 12.61
N LYS A 413 -45.45 -2.78 13.44
CA LYS A 413 -46.69 -1.96 13.26
C LYS A 413 -46.45 -0.43 13.32
N ALA A 414 -45.24 0.00 13.68
CA ALA A 414 -44.78 1.39 13.67
C ALA A 414 -43.61 1.57 12.69
N SER A 415 -43.67 0.94 11.50
CA SER A 415 -42.60 1.03 10.52
C SER A 415 -42.42 2.46 10.02
N CYS A 416 -41.29 3.07 10.39
CA CYS A 416 -40.87 4.33 9.80
C CYS A 416 -40.13 4.01 8.49
N PRO A 417 -40.56 4.56 7.35
CA PRO A 417 -39.87 4.34 6.09
C PRO A 417 -38.49 5.04 6.10
N PRO A 418 -37.45 4.44 5.49
CA PRO A 418 -36.15 5.08 5.38
C PRO A 418 -36.22 6.28 4.42
N GLY A 419 -35.60 7.39 4.81
CA GLY A 419 -35.57 8.63 4.04
C GLY A 419 -35.06 9.81 4.87
N ALA A 420 -34.80 10.93 4.22
CA ALA A 420 -34.59 12.20 4.90
C ALA A 420 -35.63 13.22 4.44
N LEU A 421 -36.18 13.98 5.38
CA LEU A 421 -37.06 15.11 5.12
C LEU A 421 -36.47 16.36 5.72
N TRP A 422 -36.43 17.42 4.92
CA TRP A 422 -36.08 18.75 5.37
C TRP A 422 -37.31 19.50 5.86
N ASP A 423 -37.19 20.15 7.02
CA ASP A 423 -38.11 21.13 7.57
C ASP A 423 -37.35 22.21 8.35
N ARG A 424 -38.07 23.14 8.97
CA ARG A 424 -37.49 24.20 9.81
C ARG A 424 -37.83 23.98 11.28
N MET A 425 -36.95 24.46 12.16
CA MET A 425 -37.16 24.39 13.60
C MET A 425 -38.30 25.32 14.09
N ASP A 426 -38.55 26.42 13.38
CA ASP A 426 -39.68 27.35 13.63
C ASP A 426 -41.05 26.84 13.13
N GLY A 427 -41.09 25.70 12.45
CA GLY A 427 -42.32 25.11 11.90
C GLY A 427 -42.87 25.81 10.66
N VAL A 428 -42.20 26.85 10.15
CA VAL A 428 -42.57 27.51 8.90
C VAL A 428 -42.25 26.57 7.73
N PRO A 429 -43.16 26.40 6.74
CA PRO A 429 -42.87 25.61 5.55
C PRO A 429 -41.63 26.11 4.80
N LEU A 430 -40.90 25.19 4.18
CA LEU A 430 -39.88 25.56 3.19
C LEU A 430 -40.58 26.14 1.96
N GLU A 431 -40.02 27.20 1.38
CA GLU A 431 -40.54 27.88 0.19
C GLU A 431 -39.49 27.98 -0.92
N GLY A 432 -39.93 28.20 -2.16
CA GLY A 432 -39.05 28.38 -3.32
C GLY A 432 -38.14 27.19 -3.62
N GLU A 433 -36.89 27.49 -4.03
CA GLU A 433 -35.87 26.51 -4.41
C GLU A 433 -35.54 25.52 -3.27
N GLU A 434 -35.62 25.97 -2.01
CA GLU A 434 -35.41 25.13 -0.83
C GLU A 434 -36.49 24.04 -0.70
N ALA A 435 -37.74 24.38 -0.99
CA ALA A 435 -38.85 23.44 -0.98
C ALA A 435 -38.74 22.40 -2.11
N GLU A 436 -38.39 22.84 -3.31
CA GLU A 436 -38.22 21.99 -4.48
C GLU A 436 -37.06 21.00 -4.28
N SER A 437 -35.93 21.49 -3.76
CA SER A 437 -34.77 20.65 -3.48
C SER A 437 -35.03 19.65 -2.35
N ALA A 438 -35.74 20.04 -1.29
CA ALA A 438 -36.16 19.13 -0.23
C ALA A 438 -37.06 18.00 -0.75
N VAL A 439 -37.95 18.29 -1.70
CA VAL A 439 -38.80 17.29 -2.36
C VAL A 439 -37.97 16.36 -3.24
N ALA A 440 -37.04 16.90 -4.04
CA ALA A 440 -36.13 16.11 -4.86
C ALA A 440 -35.26 15.17 -4.00
N PHE A 441 -34.83 15.62 -2.82
CA PHE A 441 -34.08 14.83 -1.86
C PHE A 441 -34.88 13.62 -1.36
N MET A 442 -36.17 13.82 -1.02
CA MET A 442 -37.05 12.72 -0.66
C MET A 442 -37.16 11.69 -1.79
N GLU A 443 -37.20 12.13 -3.06
CA GLU A 443 -37.38 11.24 -4.21
C GLU A 443 -36.18 10.33 -4.50
N MET A 444 -35.00 10.60 -3.94
CA MET A 444 -33.81 9.75 -4.10
C MET A 444 -34.00 8.29 -3.61
N ASP A 445 -33.23 7.38 -4.21
CA ASP A 445 -33.39 5.91 -4.10
C ASP A 445 -33.28 5.38 -2.66
N ARG A 446 -34.24 4.53 -2.26
CA ARG A 446 -34.37 3.90 -0.93
C ARG A 446 -33.26 2.91 -0.58
N ARG A 447 -32.35 2.61 -1.52
CA ARG A 447 -31.27 1.61 -1.37
C ARG A 447 -29.94 2.19 -0.93
N LYS A 448 -29.84 3.51 -0.70
CA LYS A 448 -28.60 4.14 -0.24
C LYS A 448 -28.26 3.71 1.19
N THR A 449 -26.98 3.44 1.43
CA THR A 449 -26.46 3.16 2.78
C THR A 449 -26.64 4.40 3.68
N PRO A 450 -26.71 4.26 5.01
CA PRO A 450 -26.77 5.41 5.93
C PRO A 450 -25.68 6.46 5.68
N THR A 451 -24.46 6.02 5.35
CA THR A 451 -23.33 6.89 4.97
C THR A 451 -23.62 7.69 3.70
N ALA A 452 -24.15 7.05 2.65
CA ALA A 452 -24.49 7.74 1.41
C ALA A 452 -25.65 8.73 1.60
N MET A 453 -26.57 8.46 2.52
CA MET A 453 -27.63 9.41 2.90
C MET A 453 -27.06 10.61 3.65
N LEU A 454 -26.18 10.40 4.64
CA LEU A 454 -25.52 11.48 5.36
C LEU A 454 -24.70 12.37 4.42
N HIS A 455 -23.90 11.77 3.54
CA HIS A 455 -23.16 12.51 2.52
C HIS A 455 -24.08 13.39 1.67
N ALA A 456 -25.20 12.84 1.18
CA ALA A 456 -26.14 13.60 0.38
C ALA A 456 -26.78 14.76 1.17
N VAL A 457 -27.11 14.54 2.45
CA VAL A 457 -27.63 15.59 3.33
C VAL A 457 -26.63 16.74 3.48
N MET A 458 -25.36 16.41 3.76
CA MET A 458 -24.31 17.41 3.96
C MET A 458 -23.94 18.13 2.66
N GLU A 459 -23.90 17.42 1.54
CA GLU A 459 -23.68 18.00 0.21
C GLU A 459 -24.80 18.96 -0.18
N HIS A 460 -26.05 18.63 0.18
CA HIS A 460 -27.16 19.53 -0.02
C HIS A 460 -27.06 20.78 0.86
N ALA A 461 -26.70 20.63 2.14
CA ALA A 461 -26.50 21.75 3.05
C ALA A 461 -25.39 22.70 2.57
N ASP A 462 -24.26 22.16 2.10
CA ASP A 462 -23.14 22.94 1.52
C ASP A 462 -23.60 23.72 0.28
N ARG A 463 -24.38 23.08 -0.61
CA ARG A 463 -24.92 23.72 -1.81
C ARG A 463 -25.87 24.86 -1.49
N MET A 464 -26.68 24.74 -0.44
CA MET A 464 -27.61 25.77 0.01
C MET A 464 -26.93 26.83 0.89
N GLY A 465 -25.64 26.68 1.20
CA GLY A 465 -24.90 27.61 2.06
C GLY A 465 -25.33 27.58 3.53
N PHE A 466 -25.78 26.42 4.03
CA PHE A 466 -26.15 26.30 5.44
C PHE A 466 -24.91 26.10 6.30
N GLU A 467 -24.64 27.05 7.20
CA GLU A 467 -23.55 26.95 8.18
C GLU A 467 -23.87 25.97 9.31
N ARG A 468 -25.16 25.79 9.63
CA ARG A 468 -25.63 24.95 10.73
C ARG A 468 -26.91 24.21 10.37
N ILE A 469 -26.96 22.92 10.69
CA ILE A 469 -28.13 22.05 10.47
C ILE A 469 -28.42 21.17 11.69
N VAL A 470 -29.70 20.84 11.91
CA VAL A 470 -30.13 19.88 12.93
C VAL A 470 -30.43 18.53 12.25
N ILE A 471 -29.85 17.43 12.71
CA ILE A 471 -30.18 16.09 12.22
C ILE A 471 -30.93 15.33 13.33
N ARG A 472 -32.24 15.16 13.13
CA ARG A 472 -33.09 14.34 14.00
C ARG A 472 -33.06 12.90 13.57
N THR A 473 -32.60 11.98 14.42
CA THR A 473 -32.39 10.57 14.07
C THR A 473 -32.66 9.60 15.20
N ASN A 474 -33.11 8.39 14.84
CA ASN A 474 -33.24 7.26 15.77
C ASN A 474 -32.08 6.25 15.64
N SER A 475 -31.04 6.59 14.87
CA SER A 475 -29.92 5.69 14.58
C SER A 475 -28.69 6.09 15.38
N SER A 476 -28.55 5.50 16.58
CA SER A 476 -27.35 5.58 17.42
C SER A 476 -26.05 5.31 16.67
N LEU A 477 -26.05 4.31 15.78
CA LEU A 477 -24.89 3.94 14.99
C LEU A 477 -24.45 5.06 14.03
N LEU A 478 -25.38 5.87 13.51
CA LEU A 478 -25.06 6.95 12.60
C LEU A 478 -24.32 8.07 13.34
N VAL A 479 -24.84 8.43 14.52
CA VAL A 479 -24.23 9.44 15.41
C VAL A 479 -22.83 8.99 15.82
N ARG A 480 -22.69 7.76 16.32
CA ARG A 480 -21.38 7.18 16.68
C ARG A 480 -20.42 7.13 15.49
N SER A 481 -20.91 6.74 14.32
CA SER A 481 -20.05 6.68 13.13
C SER A 481 -19.51 8.05 12.74
N THR A 482 -20.29 9.12 12.97
CA THR A 482 -19.93 10.49 12.55
C THR A 482 -19.12 11.24 13.61
N LEU A 483 -19.45 11.08 14.90
CA LEU A 483 -18.78 11.80 15.99
C LEU A 483 -17.55 11.08 16.54
N ALA A 484 -17.54 9.74 16.52
CA ALA A 484 -16.43 8.95 17.04
C ALA A 484 -15.65 8.30 15.90
N PHE A 485 -16.33 7.49 15.07
CA PHE A 485 -15.59 6.61 14.17
C PHE A 485 -14.88 7.37 13.07
N LEU A 486 -15.52 8.42 12.57
CA LEU A 486 -14.95 9.29 11.54
C LEU A 486 -13.65 9.98 12.01
N GLU A 487 -13.58 10.43 13.27
CA GLU A 487 -12.36 11.02 13.84
C GLU A 487 -11.21 10.00 13.88
N VAL A 488 -11.52 8.77 14.29
CA VAL A 488 -10.57 7.66 14.30
C VAL A 488 -10.16 7.30 12.86
N TYR A 489 -11.10 7.26 11.93
CA TYR A 489 -10.81 6.98 10.52
C TYR A 489 -9.90 8.05 9.93
N ASN A 490 -10.16 9.32 10.19
CA ASN A 490 -9.31 10.41 9.72
C ASN A 490 -7.90 10.31 10.30
N ARG A 491 -7.77 10.07 11.61
CA ARG A 491 -6.48 9.88 12.30
C ARG A 491 -5.63 8.73 11.73
N TYR A 492 -6.29 7.70 11.18
CA TYR A 492 -5.64 6.48 10.68
C TYR A 492 -5.81 6.27 9.17
N ASP A 493 -5.91 7.35 8.40
CA ASP A 493 -5.94 7.36 6.92
C ASP A 493 -7.03 6.46 6.31
N TYR A 494 -8.18 6.36 6.98
CA TYR A 494 -9.32 5.55 6.56
C TYR A 494 -8.96 4.07 6.35
N LEU A 495 -8.00 3.58 7.14
CA LEU A 495 -7.66 2.17 7.21
C LEU A 495 -8.38 1.53 8.40
N ASP A 496 -8.68 0.23 8.34
CA ASP A 496 -9.17 -0.55 9.46
C ASP A 496 -8.01 -1.08 10.31
N GLN A 497 -8.30 -1.75 11.43
CA GLN A 497 -7.29 -2.34 12.31
C GLN A 497 -6.35 -3.35 11.61
N ARG A 498 -6.77 -3.88 10.45
CA ARG A 498 -6.00 -4.80 9.59
C ARG A 498 -5.30 -4.08 8.43
N TRP A 499 -5.23 -2.75 8.47
CA TRP A 499 -4.63 -1.89 7.44
C TRP A 499 -5.29 -1.97 6.05
N LYS A 500 -6.51 -2.50 5.98
CA LYS A 500 -7.37 -2.48 4.79
C LYS A 500 -8.14 -1.18 4.72
N LYS A 501 -8.53 -0.72 3.54
CA LYS A 501 -9.38 0.48 3.42
C LYS A 501 -10.73 0.22 4.09
N VAL A 502 -11.20 1.18 4.89
CA VAL A 502 -12.56 1.19 5.45
C VAL A 502 -13.56 1.23 4.29
N LYS A 503 -14.70 0.57 4.46
CA LYS A 503 -15.77 0.57 3.46
C LYS A 503 -16.25 2.00 3.22
N ASP A 504 -16.45 2.37 1.96
CA ASP A 504 -16.91 3.70 1.56
C ASP A 504 -15.96 4.84 2.00
N ALA A 505 -14.64 4.57 2.10
CA ALA A 505 -13.63 5.52 2.59
C ALA A 505 -13.67 6.90 1.89
N GLU A 506 -13.88 6.95 0.57
CA GLU A 506 -13.94 8.23 -0.14
C GLU A 506 -15.19 9.05 0.23
N LEU A 507 -16.32 8.40 0.53
CA LEU A 507 -17.52 9.09 1.04
C LEU A 507 -17.27 9.63 2.44
N TRP A 508 -16.59 8.87 3.30
CA TRP A 508 -16.24 9.32 4.65
C TRP A 508 -15.28 10.51 4.65
N LYS A 509 -14.27 10.52 3.77
CA LYS A 509 -13.41 11.69 3.57
C LYS A 509 -14.22 12.93 3.21
N ARG A 510 -15.13 12.79 2.24
CA ARG A 510 -15.95 13.93 1.82
C ARG A 510 -16.90 14.40 2.93
N ILE A 511 -17.45 13.49 3.72
CA ILE A 511 -18.23 13.82 4.93
C ILE A 511 -17.37 14.59 5.94
N TYR A 512 -16.10 14.21 6.14
CA TYR A 512 -15.19 14.91 7.05
C TYR A 512 -14.93 16.36 6.59
N GLU A 513 -14.62 16.56 5.32
CA GLU A 513 -14.44 17.91 4.74
C GLU A 513 -15.68 18.79 4.90
N LEU A 514 -16.87 18.21 4.73
CA LEU A 514 -18.13 18.92 4.89
C LEU A 514 -18.43 19.23 6.37
N LYS A 515 -18.02 18.35 7.30
CA LYS A 515 -18.18 18.53 8.75
C LYS A 515 -17.32 19.67 9.28
N GLU A 516 -16.21 20.02 8.61
CA GLU A 516 -15.40 21.19 8.96
C GLU A 516 -16.06 22.52 8.57
N LYS A 517 -17.01 22.49 7.62
CA LYS A 517 -17.72 23.68 7.12
C LYS A 517 -19.10 23.86 7.74
N ILE A 518 -19.77 22.76 8.07
CA ILE A 518 -21.16 22.74 8.50
C ILE A 518 -21.24 22.16 9.89
N GLU A 519 -21.77 22.94 10.83
CA GLU A 519 -22.07 22.50 12.18
C GLU A 519 -23.32 21.60 12.18
N ILE A 520 -23.17 20.39 12.69
CA ILE A 520 -24.27 19.42 12.82
C ILE A 520 -24.69 19.35 14.29
N ILE A 521 -25.94 19.71 14.55
CA ILE A 521 -26.60 19.50 15.84
C ILE A 521 -27.40 18.19 15.78
N TRP A 522 -27.14 17.26 16.70
CA TRP A 522 -27.80 15.96 16.74
C TRP A 522 -29.02 15.95 17.68
N ASP A 523 -30.19 15.64 17.12
CA ASP A 523 -31.44 15.42 17.87
C ASP A 523 -31.72 13.90 17.88
N VAL A 524 -31.15 13.20 18.86
CA VAL A 524 -31.25 11.74 18.98
C VAL A 524 -32.53 11.35 19.71
N ILE A 525 -33.35 10.52 19.07
CA ILE A 525 -34.62 10.07 19.64
C ILE A 525 -34.70 8.54 19.76
N ASP A 526 -35.27 8.04 20.86
CA ASP A 526 -35.45 6.60 21.07
C ASP A 526 -36.65 6.05 20.27
N LYS A 527 -37.73 6.84 20.17
CA LYS A 527 -38.97 6.47 19.49
C LYS A 527 -39.44 7.62 18.61
N VAL A 528 -39.93 7.28 17.43
CA VAL A 528 -40.54 8.24 16.50
C VAL A 528 -41.88 8.70 17.08
N ASP A 529 -42.06 10.00 17.23
CA ASP A 529 -43.29 10.60 17.74
C ASP A 529 -44.24 10.81 16.59
N LYS A 530 -45.28 9.97 16.49
CA LYS A 530 -46.22 10.03 15.36
C LYS A 530 -46.92 11.38 15.22
N VAL A 531 -47.12 12.13 16.31
CA VAL A 531 -47.80 13.43 16.27
C VAL A 531 -46.84 14.49 15.76
N LYS A 532 -45.65 14.60 16.37
CA LYS A 532 -44.63 15.57 15.94
C LYS A 532 -44.07 15.25 14.54
N ASP A 533 -44.05 13.98 14.15
CA ASP A 533 -43.55 13.48 12.87
C ASP A 533 -44.67 13.25 11.81
N GLU A 534 -45.93 13.65 12.07
CA GLU A 534 -47.05 13.37 11.15
C GLU A 534 -46.86 14.04 9.77
N ALA A 535 -46.16 15.16 9.69
CA ALA A 535 -45.82 15.81 8.42
C ALA A 535 -44.97 14.88 7.52
N TYR A 536 -44.00 14.17 8.10
CA TYR A 536 -43.18 13.17 7.42
C TYR A 536 -44.03 12.00 6.95
N PHE A 537 -44.83 11.43 7.85
CA PHE A 537 -45.71 10.30 7.52
C PHE A 537 -46.76 10.68 6.47
N SER A 538 -47.31 11.89 6.50
CA SER A 538 -48.28 12.40 5.54
C SER A 538 -47.70 12.55 4.13
N LYS A 539 -46.54 13.19 3.99
CA LYS A 539 -45.83 13.29 2.69
C LYS A 539 -45.50 11.90 2.13
N TYR A 540 -45.05 10.99 3.00
CA TYR A 540 -44.78 9.61 2.60
C TYR A 540 -46.03 8.85 2.13
N ARG A 541 -47.15 8.93 2.88
CA ARG A 541 -48.43 8.31 2.50
C ARG A 541 -48.91 8.83 1.13
N LYS A 542 -48.82 10.13 0.87
CA LYS A 542 -49.16 10.75 -0.44
C LYS A 542 -48.31 10.18 -1.57
N ARG A 543 -46.99 10.05 -1.37
CA ARG A 543 -46.09 9.45 -2.37
C ARG A 543 -46.40 7.98 -2.66
N LYS A 544 -46.65 7.15 -1.63
CA LYS A 544 -47.02 5.74 -1.84
C LYS A 544 -48.31 5.57 -2.62
N LYS A 545 -49.30 6.46 -2.43
CA LYS A 545 -50.52 6.48 -3.25
C LYS A 545 -50.20 6.78 -4.73
N LYS A 546 -49.30 7.74 -5.00
CA LYS A 546 -48.81 8.06 -6.37
C LYS A 546 -48.05 6.89 -7.03
N GLU A 547 -47.21 6.17 -6.28
CA GLU A 547 -46.49 4.98 -6.76
C GLU A 547 -47.44 3.81 -7.08
N ARG A 548 -48.50 3.61 -6.28
CA ARG A 548 -49.51 2.57 -6.52
C ARG A 548 -50.48 2.91 -7.66
N GLY A 549 -50.69 4.20 -7.94
CA GLY A 549 -51.54 4.69 -9.02
C GLY A 549 -50.90 4.72 -10.41
N ARG A 550 -49.58 4.47 -10.54
CA ARG A 550 -48.95 4.31 -11.86
C ARG A 550 -49.31 2.93 -12.44
N PRO A 551 -49.94 2.85 -13.64
CA PRO A 551 -50.17 1.57 -14.29
C PRO A 551 -48.83 0.87 -14.50
N LYS A 552 -48.70 -0.37 -14.01
CA LYS A 552 -47.57 -1.21 -14.38
C LYS A 552 -47.56 -1.31 -15.90
N LYS A 553 -46.52 -0.78 -16.57
CA LYS A 553 -46.27 -1.06 -17.99
C LYS A 553 -46.27 -2.59 -18.13
N LYS A 554 -47.30 -3.16 -18.73
CA LYS A 554 -47.32 -4.57 -19.12
C LYS A 554 -46.08 -4.78 -19.97
N ALA A 555 -45.22 -5.71 -19.55
CA ALA A 555 -44.15 -6.22 -20.40
C ALA A 555 -44.81 -6.66 -21.71
N LYS A 556 -44.40 -6.07 -22.84
CA LYS A 556 -44.81 -6.55 -24.16
C LYS A 556 -44.32 -7.99 -24.25
N GLY A 557 -45.27 -8.92 -24.24
CA GLY A 557 -45.00 -10.31 -24.58
C GLY A 557 -44.43 -10.37 -26.00
N LEU A 558 -43.42 -11.21 -26.17
CA LEU A 558 -42.96 -11.64 -27.47
C LEU A 558 -44.15 -12.20 -28.28
N PRO A 559 -44.23 -11.92 -29.60
CA PRO A 559 -45.25 -12.52 -30.43
C PRO A 559 -45.03 -14.05 -30.53
N PRO A 560 -46.10 -14.85 -30.55
CA PRO A 560 -45.98 -16.27 -30.85
C PRO A 560 -45.78 -16.46 -32.36
N GLY A 561 -44.74 -17.21 -32.73
CA GLY A 561 -44.65 -17.90 -34.02
C GLY A 561 -43.92 -17.15 -35.14
N THR A 562 -42.71 -17.64 -35.45
CA THR A 562 -42.36 -17.97 -36.83
C THR A 562 -41.33 -19.10 -36.83
N GLN A 563 -41.81 -20.27 -37.26
CA GLN A 563 -41.16 -21.52 -37.72
C GLN A 563 -40.12 -22.20 -36.83
#